data_AF-A0A2I1DIE1-F1
#
_entry.id   AF-A0A2I1DIE1-F1
#
_cell.length_a   1.000
_cell.length_b   1.000
_cell.length_c   1.000
_cell.angle_alpha   90.00
_cell.angle_beta   90.00
_cell.angle_gamma   90.00
#
_symmetry.space_group_name_H-M   'P 1'
#
loop_
_entity.id
_entity.type
_entity.pdbx_description
1 polymer ?
#
loop_
_entity_poly.entity_id
_entity_poly.type
_entity_poly.pdbx_seq_one_letter_code
_entity_poly.pdbx_strand_id
1 'polypeptide(L)'
;MPGTTPIPPDPPKNTLGLRFTAEHFPASASFAIFMETAVFGSSSIKDNPDWGDQITEKLSKNQLTIDDFANKVRDAANRAFNTPLGRALGLRAYNLFGDLLTGNAKTLGAMHLDRRFIMIVSAPRHGGSYLTKEMYRAVGVDAKAVPNYLAHDGYPDASSFWYKNSGGHPVPATRTTIQQTAEWLIMSDWYFRNLQPADGLKNIVKKGTKMVYMPDFFRETFGPKTEWIIAVRHPAAACVSTYEKSGGLPDNECFPEKPRSVIERWVMDSWVRDGFLPSQVGKMPYFTAYLHYWVRYHQILMVGGMLRGNPRHVLIGYHPDVMEGFILTQINRYKVAENHMPERFYVSQKAIERHPDWVQEARSAIENMETLWQSFGHNLPEEIHEVF
;
A
#
# COMPACT_ATOMS: atom_id res chain seq x y z
N MET A 1 22.36 -11.10 -30.52
CA MET A 1 23.25 -9.94 -30.31
C MET A 1 22.42 -8.67 -30.31
N PRO A 2 21.97 -8.19 -29.14
CA PRO A 2 21.53 -6.83 -28.91
C PRO A 2 22.74 -5.96 -28.52
N GLY A 3 22.77 -4.73 -29.00
CA GLY A 3 23.92 -3.81 -28.87
C GLY A 3 24.31 -3.54 -27.42
N THR A 4 25.55 -3.92 -27.09
CA THR A 4 26.21 -3.56 -25.83
C THR A 4 26.61 -2.10 -25.89
N THR A 5 25.82 -1.23 -25.26
CA THR A 5 26.29 0.13 -24.94
C THR A 5 27.54 0.00 -24.07
N PRO A 6 28.66 0.68 -24.38
CA PRO A 6 29.86 0.59 -23.58
C PRO A 6 29.58 1.07 -22.16
N ILE A 7 30.02 0.30 -21.16
CA ILE A 7 30.02 0.73 -19.76
C ILE A 7 30.87 2.00 -19.69
N PRO A 8 30.36 3.12 -19.12
CA PRO A 8 31.15 4.33 -18.96
C PRO A 8 32.44 4.04 -18.19
N PRO A 9 33.58 4.68 -18.55
CA PRO A 9 34.84 4.47 -17.87
C PRO A 9 34.73 4.83 -16.38
N ASP A 10 35.39 4.03 -15.54
CA ASP A 10 35.46 4.28 -14.10
C ASP A 10 36.04 5.69 -13.82
N PRO A 11 35.43 6.46 -12.91
CA PRO A 11 35.98 7.75 -12.52
C PRO A 11 37.33 7.60 -11.78
N PRO A 12 38.15 8.66 -11.73
CA PRO A 12 39.50 8.62 -11.18
C PRO A 12 39.57 8.07 -9.75
N LYS A 13 40.58 7.21 -9.52
CA LYS A 13 40.81 6.33 -8.34
C LYS A 13 40.94 6.98 -6.96
N ASN A 14 40.74 8.30 -6.80
CA ASN A 14 41.15 9.03 -5.59
C ASN A 14 40.00 9.64 -4.76
N THR A 15 38.77 9.12 -4.87
CA THR A 15 37.74 9.38 -3.85
C THR A 15 37.28 8.06 -3.26
N LEU A 16 37.63 7.78 -2.01
CA LEU A 16 36.93 6.79 -1.19
C LEU A 16 35.47 7.25 -1.06
N GLY A 17 34.59 6.66 -1.86
CA GLY A 17 33.17 6.96 -1.85
C GLY A 17 32.40 6.02 -2.79
N LEU A 18 31.32 5.43 -2.27
CA LEU A 18 30.36 4.71 -3.11
C LEU A 18 29.63 5.74 -3.98
N ARG A 19 29.69 5.60 -5.30
CA ARG A 19 28.96 6.45 -6.25
C ARG A 19 27.83 5.65 -6.87
N PHE A 20 26.61 6.11 -6.64
CA PHE A 20 25.43 5.56 -7.28
C PHE A 20 24.83 6.56 -8.26
N THR A 21 24.21 6.05 -9.31
CA THR A 21 23.59 6.85 -10.38
C THR A 21 22.10 6.51 -10.46
N ALA A 22 21.35 7.25 -11.27
CA ALA A 22 19.95 6.91 -11.58
C ALA A 22 19.80 5.55 -12.29
N GLU A 23 20.87 4.97 -12.84
CA GLU A 23 20.84 3.59 -13.35
C GLU A 23 20.86 2.58 -12.21
N HIS A 24 21.64 2.87 -11.17
CA HIS A 24 21.69 2.05 -9.97
C HIS A 24 20.39 2.14 -9.19
N PHE A 25 19.78 3.33 -9.09
CA PHE A 25 18.54 3.59 -8.36
C PHE A 25 17.58 4.45 -9.19
N PRO A 26 16.90 3.87 -10.20
CA PRO A 26 15.99 4.65 -11.04
C PRO A 26 14.79 5.09 -10.22
N ALA A 27 14.36 6.35 -10.42
CA ALA A 27 13.14 6.87 -9.82
C ALA A 27 11.97 5.93 -10.09
N SER A 28 11.14 5.68 -9.09
CA SER A 28 9.92 4.90 -9.30
C SER A 28 8.94 5.61 -10.23
N ALA A 29 8.03 4.85 -10.83
CA ALA A 29 6.98 5.41 -11.70
C ALA A 29 6.14 6.48 -10.96
N SER A 30 5.70 6.19 -9.73
CA SER A 30 4.94 7.14 -8.91
C SER A 30 5.73 8.43 -8.64
N PHE A 31 7.02 8.32 -8.36
CA PHE A 31 7.87 9.48 -8.10
C PHE A 31 8.13 10.29 -9.37
N ALA A 32 8.29 9.64 -10.53
CA ALA A 32 8.42 10.31 -11.82
C ALA A 32 7.16 11.13 -12.18
N ILE A 33 5.98 10.55 -12.01
CA ILE A 33 4.68 11.22 -12.20
C ILE A 33 4.57 12.44 -11.28
N PHE A 34 4.94 12.26 -10.00
CA PHE A 34 4.97 13.35 -9.04
C PHE A 34 5.91 14.48 -9.43
N MET A 35 7.16 14.17 -9.77
CA MET A 35 8.14 15.19 -10.14
C MET A 35 7.68 15.99 -11.35
N GLU A 36 7.14 15.31 -12.37
CA GLU A 36 6.58 15.97 -13.55
C GLU A 36 5.43 16.91 -13.17
N THR A 37 4.50 16.43 -12.34
CA THR A 37 3.36 17.24 -11.85
C THR A 37 3.83 18.44 -11.03
N ALA A 38 4.81 18.26 -10.14
CA ALA A 38 5.34 19.34 -9.30
C ALA A 38 6.04 20.43 -10.11
N VAL A 39 6.71 20.04 -11.21
CA VAL A 39 7.48 20.95 -12.06
C VAL A 39 6.60 21.66 -13.09
N PHE A 40 5.68 20.94 -13.74
CA PHE A 40 4.92 21.45 -14.88
C PHE A 40 3.42 21.68 -14.58
N GLY A 41 2.96 21.40 -13.35
CA GLY A 41 1.56 21.51 -12.94
C GLY A 41 0.66 20.35 -13.41
N SER A 42 1.19 19.42 -14.23
CA SER A 42 0.49 18.24 -14.71
C SER A 42 1.48 17.14 -15.12
N SER A 43 1.02 15.89 -15.19
CA SER A 43 1.80 14.77 -15.73
C SER A 43 1.23 14.27 -17.05
N SER A 44 2.14 13.83 -17.92
CA SER A 44 1.86 13.10 -19.15
C SER A 44 1.25 11.71 -18.90
N ILE A 45 1.36 11.20 -17.68
CA ILE A 45 0.75 9.96 -17.22
C ILE A 45 -0.43 10.35 -16.32
N LYS A 46 -1.65 10.04 -16.76
CA LYS A 46 -2.85 10.39 -16.02
C LYS A 46 -2.98 9.53 -14.76
N ASP A 47 -3.22 10.19 -13.63
CA ASP A 47 -3.58 9.53 -12.38
C ASP A 47 -5.09 9.17 -12.33
N ASN A 48 -5.48 8.32 -11.39
CA ASN A 48 -6.88 7.98 -11.13
C ASN A 48 -7.43 8.79 -9.95
N PRO A 49 -8.23 9.85 -10.18
CA PRO A 49 -8.71 10.73 -9.10
C PRO A 49 -9.77 10.09 -8.19
N ASP A 50 -10.50 9.07 -8.65
CA ASP A 50 -11.68 8.51 -7.94
C ASP A 50 -11.36 7.30 -7.05
N TRP A 51 -10.14 7.26 -6.50
CA TRP A 51 -9.66 6.10 -5.74
C TRP A 51 -10.37 5.86 -4.39
N GLY A 52 -11.01 6.90 -3.85
CA GLY A 52 -11.67 6.86 -2.54
C GLY A 52 -13.16 6.49 -2.56
N ASP A 53 -13.77 6.36 -3.74
CA ASP A 53 -15.21 6.08 -3.86
C ASP A 53 -15.48 4.56 -3.89
N GLN A 54 -16.15 4.04 -2.86
CA GLN A 54 -16.50 2.62 -2.74
C GLN A 54 -17.33 2.10 -3.93
N ILE A 55 -18.18 2.95 -4.52
CA ILE A 55 -19.14 2.59 -5.56
C ILE A 55 -18.52 2.74 -6.94
N THR A 56 -17.89 3.88 -7.21
CA THR A 56 -17.45 4.23 -8.57
C THR A 56 -16.00 3.84 -8.90
N GLU A 57 -15.19 3.42 -7.92
CA GLU A 57 -13.82 2.96 -8.15
C GLU A 57 -13.77 1.86 -9.23
N LYS A 58 -13.12 2.15 -10.36
CA LYS A 58 -12.87 1.23 -11.47
C LYS A 58 -11.38 0.89 -11.56
N LEU A 59 -11.06 -0.38 -11.82
CA LEU A 59 -9.71 -0.75 -12.26
C LEU A 59 -9.47 -0.11 -13.64
N SER A 60 -8.39 0.66 -13.77
CA SER A 60 -8.08 1.33 -15.04
C SER A 60 -7.90 0.29 -16.15
N LYS A 61 -8.60 0.46 -17.28
CA LYS A 61 -8.49 -0.42 -18.44
C LYS A 61 -7.33 -0.05 -19.39
N ASN A 62 -6.38 0.77 -18.95
CA ASN A 62 -5.42 1.38 -19.87
C ASN A 62 -4.43 0.37 -20.46
N GLN A 63 -4.51 0.28 -21.79
CA GLN A 63 -3.92 -0.70 -22.72
C GLN A 63 -2.47 -0.38 -23.11
N LEU A 64 -1.63 0.15 -22.20
CA LEU A 64 -0.21 0.29 -22.52
C LEU A 64 0.51 -1.02 -22.25
N THR A 65 1.41 -1.39 -23.16
CA THR A 65 2.37 -2.46 -22.87
C THR A 65 3.28 -2.03 -21.72
N ILE A 66 3.89 -2.99 -21.03
CA ILE A 66 4.82 -2.71 -19.93
C ILE A 66 5.98 -1.84 -20.41
N ASP A 67 6.47 -2.08 -21.63
CA ASP A 67 7.60 -1.35 -22.21
C ASP A 67 7.23 0.10 -22.56
N ASP A 68 6.05 0.32 -23.16
CA ASP A 68 5.56 1.67 -23.46
C ASP A 68 5.38 2.50 -22.18
N PHE A 69 4.84 1.86 -21.13
CA PHE A 69 4.68 2.51 -19.83
C PHE A 69 6.05 2.85 -19.23
N ALA A 70 7.01 1.92 -19.26
CA ALA A 70 8.36 2.14 -18.74
C ALA A 70 9.10 3.26 -19.50
N ASN A 71 8.93 3.35 -20.82
CA ASN A 71 9.48 4.44 -21.63
C ASN A 71 8.88 5.79 -21.24
N LYS A 72 7.54 5.89 -21.11
CA LYS A 72 6.88 7.13 -20.68
C LYS A 72 7.32 7.58 -19.29
N VAL A 73 7.46 6.65 -18.34
CA VAL A 73 7.97 6.95 -16.99
C VAL A 73 9.39 7.51 -17.05
N ARG A 74 10.26 6.91 -17.87
CA ARG A 74 11.64 7.38 -18.05
C ARG A 74 11.69 8.78 -18.65
N ASP A 75 10.88 9.04 -19.67
CA ASP A 75 10.81 10.35 -20.31
C ASP A 75 10.26 11.42 -19.36
N ALA A 76 9.21 11.11 -18.61
CA ALA A 76 8.67 11.99 -17.57
C ALA A 76 9.72 12.32 -16.49
N ALA A 77 10.42 11.30 -15.99
CA ALA A 77 11.51 11.47 -15.03
C ALA A 77 12.62 12.37 -15.59
N ASN A 78 13.14 12.05 -16.78
CA ASN A 78 14.22 12.80 -17.42
C ASN A 78 13.86 14.27 -17.65
N ARG A 79 12.64 14.54 -18.14
CA ARG A 79 12.16 15.93 -18.32
C ARG A 79 12.12 16.68 -16.99
N ALA A 80 11.56 16.09 -15.95
CA ALA A 80 11.49 16.72 -14.64
C ALA A 80 12.88 16.95 -14.04
N PHE A 81 13.77 15.94 -14.11
CA PHE A 81 15.16 16.01 -13.62
C PHE A 81 16.01 17.06 -14.33
N ASN A 82 15.65 17.51 -15.53
CA ASN A 82 16.39 18.59 -16.20
C ASN A 82 15.99 19.99 -15.70
N THR A 83 15.04 20.09 -14.77
CA THR A 83 14.64 21.37 -14.15
C THR A 83 15.29 21.57 -12.78
N PRO A 84 15.46 22.82 -12.28
CA PRO A 84 16.00 23.05 -10.94
C PRO A 84 15.17 22.39 -9.83
N LEU A 85 13.84 22.48 -9.90
CA LEU A 85 12.95 21.89 -8.89
C LEU A 85 12.99 20.37 -8.92
N GLY A 86 12.94 19.74 -10.10
CA GLY A 86 13.02 18.28 -10.21
C GLY A 86 14.35 17.73 -9.68
N ARG A 87 15.48 18.39 -9.97
CA ARG A 87 16.79 18.04 -9.37
C ARG A 87 16.76 18.14 -7.86
N ALA A 88 16.21 19.21 -7.30
CA ALA A 88 16.13 19.40 -5.86
C ALA A 88 15.29 18.31 -5.18
N LEU A 89 14.12 17.97 -5.74
CA LEU A 89 13.26 16.89 -5.23
C LEU A 89 13.95 15.53 -5.31
N GLY A 90 14.58 15.23 -6.45
CA GLY A 90 15.32 13.98 -6.63
C GLY A 90 16.50 13.83 -5.68
N LEU A 91 17.33 14.87 -5.54
CA LEU A 91 18.44 14.87 -4.57
C LEU A 91 17.97 14.67 -3.14
N ARG A 92 16.85 15.31 -2.75
CA ARG A 92 16.25 15.08 -1.43
C ARG A 92 15.83 13.63 -1.22
N ALA A 93 15.21 13.01 -2.23
CA ALA A 93 14.80 11.61 -2.16
C ALA A 93 16.01 10.66 -2.05
N TYR A 94 17.07 10.89 -2.82
CA TYR A 94 18.30 10.08 -2.74
C TYR A 94 19.05 10.25 -1.42
N ASN A 95 19.11 11.47 -0.88
CA ASN A 95 19.72 11.71 0.42
C ASN A 95 18.92 11.02 1.53
N LEU A 96 17.58 11.15 1.50
CA LEU A 96 16.72 10.46 2.45
C LEU A 96 16.82 8.93 2.30
N PHE A 97 16.95 8.41 1.08
CA PHE A 97 17.21 7.00 0.84
C PHE A 97 18.51 6.53 1.51
N GLY A 98 19.60 7.30 1.37
CA GLY A 98 20.86 7.03 2.07
C GLY A 98 20.73 7.09 3.59
N ASP A 99 19.96 8.05 4.11
CA ASP A 99 19.68 8.18 5.54
C ASP A 99 18.87 6.98 6.08
N LEU A 100 17.86 6.52 5.34
CA LEU A 100 17.07 5.34 5.73
C LEU A 100 17.92 4.06 5.66
N LEU A 101 18.78 3.92 4.65
CA LEU A 101 19.70 2.78 4.53
C LEU A 101 20.71 2.70 5.69
N THR A 102 21.13 3.85 6.22
CA THR A 102 22.14 3.94 7.28
C THR A 102 21.55 4.07 8.68
N GLY A 103 20.22 4.20 8.80
CA GLY A 103 19.56 4.42 10.08
C GLY A 103 19.91 5.77 10.71
N ASN A 104 20.02 6.84 9.92
CA ASN A 104 20.41 8.17 10.40
C ASN A 104 19.41 8.70 11.44
N ALA A 105 19.78 8.61 12.72
CA ALA A 105 18.93 8.99 13.84
C ALA A 105 18.53 10.48 13.84
N LYS A 106 19.37 11.37 13.28
CA LYS A 106 19.05 12.79 13.20
C LYS A 106 17.92 13.04 12.19
N THR A 107 18.00 12.41 11.02
CA THR A 107 16.98 12.52 9.98
C THR A 107 15.65 11.92 10.44
N LEU A 108 15.69 10.70 10.99
CA LEU A 108 14.50 10.03 11.53
C LEU A 108 13.89 10.82 12.70
N GLY A 109 14.70 11.24 13.65
CA GLY A 109 14.27 12.03 14.79
C GLY A 109 13.62 13.35 14.38
N ALA A 110 14.22 14.09 13.44
CA ALA A 110 13.64 15.33 12.92
C ALA A 110 12.24 15.13 12.32
N MET A 111 12.04 14.03 11.58
CA MET A 111 10.74 13.68 11.02
C MET A 111 9.71 13.32 12.11
N HIS A 112 10.13 12.64 13.18
CA HIS A 112 9.23 12.24 14.28
C HIS A 112 8.86 13.39 15.23
N LEU A 113 9.59 14.51 15.18
CA LEU A 113 9.33 15.66 16.02
C LEU A 113 8.05 16.40 15.64
N ASP A 114 7.80 16.62 14.34
CA ASP A 114 6.71 17.45 13.84
C ASP A 114 5.56 16.67 13.17
N ARG A 115 5.73 15.36 12.97
CA ARG A 115 4.73 14.52 12.29
C ARG A 115 4.19 13.41 13.19
N ARG A 116 2.93 13.08 12.92
CA ARG A 116 2.32 11.81 13.28
C ARG A 116 1.84 11.13 12.02
N PHE A 117 2.25 9.89 11.80
CA PHE A 117 1.73 9.08 10.72
C PHE A 117 0.49 8.30 11.20
N ILE A 118 -0.54 8.25 10.36
CA ILE A 118 -1.75 7.45 10.57
C ILE A 118 -1.80 6.43 9.44
N MET A 119 -1.49 5.18 9.77
CA MET A 119 -1.29 4.10 8.82
C MET A 119 -2.49 3.18 8.82
N ILE A 120 -3.18 3.07 7.68
CA ILE A 120 -4.34 2.19 7.52
C ILE A 120 -3.87 0.92 6.82
N VAL A 121 -3.78 -0.16 7.58
CA VAL A 121 -3.21 -1.44 7.14
C VAL A 121 -4.29 -2.50 7.13
N SER A 122 -4.60 -3.05 5.97
CA SER A 122 -5.59 -4.11 5.84
C SER A 122 -5.38 -4.90 4.57
N ALA A 123 -5.83 -6.15 4.54
CA ALA A 123 -5.88 -6.90 3.28
C ALA A 123 -6.83 -6.19 2.30
N PRO A 124 -6.67 -6.41 0.98
CA PRO A 124 -7.54 -5.83 -0.02
C PRO A 124 -9.02 -6.08 0.28
N ARG A 125 -9.86 -5.09 -0.02
CA ARG A 125 -11.32 -5.15 0.14
C ARG A 125 -11.82 -5.21 1.59
N HIS A 126 -10.98 -4.85 2.57
CA HIS A 126 -11.34 -4.74 3.99
C HIS A 126 -11.75 -3.30 4.41
N GLY A 127 -12.13 -2.44 3.47
CA GLY A 127 -12.60 -1.08 3.80
C GLY A 127 -11.49 -0.03 3.96
N GLY A 128 -10.21 -0.40 3.76
CA GLY A 128 -9.10 0.55 3.91
C GLY A 128 -9.21 1.81 3.04
N SER A 129 -9.81 1.76 1.84
CA SER A 129 -9.99 2.97 1.00
C SER A 129 -10.97 3.96 1.63
N TYR A 130 -12.07 3.45 2.20
CA TYR A 130 -13.04 4.27 2.94
C TYR A 130 -12.38 4.92 4.15
N LEU A 131 -11.72 4.12 5.00
CA LEU A 131 -11.00 4.63 6.17
C LEU A 131 -9.97 5.69 5.78
N THR A 132 -9.26 5.50 4.66
CA THR A 132 -8.21 6.45 4.22
C THR A 132 -8.82 7.78 3.80
N LYS A 133 -9.89 7.73 2.99
CA LYS A 133 -10.62 8.91 2.55
C LYS A 133 -11.20 9.68 3.74
N GLU A 134 -11.91 9.00 4.63
CA GLU A 134 -12.55 9.64 5.77
C GLU A 134 -11.54 10.14 6.80
N MET A 135 -10.40 9.46 6.95
CA MET A 135 -9.31 9.96 7.80
C MET A 135 -8.65 11.20 7.22
N TYR A 136 -8.47 11.30 5.89
CA TYR A 136 -8.03 12.57 5.28
C TYR A 136 -8.98 13.71 5.65
N ARG A 137 -10.29 13.50 5.51
CA ARG A 137 -11.29 14.49 5.93
C ARG A 137 -11.17 14.84 7.41
N ALA A 138 -11.03 13.83 8.28
CA ALA A 138 -10.88 14.03 9.72
C ALA A 138 -9.67 14.92 10.06
N VAL A 139 -8.56 14.81 9.33
CA VAL A 139 -7.36 15.64 9.53
C VAL A 139 -7.34 16.93 8.69
N GLY A 140 -8.46 17.29 8.03
CA GLY A 140 -8.59 18.55 7.30
C GLY A 140 -7.94 18.53 5.91
N VAL A 141 -7.82 17.35 5.29
CA VAL A 141 -7.30 17.15 3.94
C VAL A 141 -8.45 16.76 3.01
N ASP A 142 -8.60 17.48 1.89
CA ASP A 142 -9.46 17.04 0.80
C ASP A 142 -8.84 15.83 0.10
N ALA A 143 -9.49 14.67 0.21
CA ALA A 143 -9.03 13.42 -0.41
C ALA A 143 -8.92 13.52 -1.94
N LYS A 144 -9.68 14.40 -2.60
CA LYS A 144 -9.59 14.62 -4.06
C LYS A 144 -8.31 15.36 -4.48
N ALA A 145 -7.69 16.09 -3.56
CA ALA A 145 -6.40 16.75 -3.79
C ALA A 145 -5.21 15.81 -3.59
N VAL A 146 -5.44 14.58 -3.09
CA VAL A 146 -4.40 13.58 -2.86
C VAL A 146 -4.41 12.56 -4.00
N PRO A 147 -3.31 12.44 -4.77
CA PRO A 147 -3.24 11.51 -5.89
C PRO A 147 -3.25 10.04 -5.42
N ASN A 148 -3.76 9.15 -6.28
CA ASN A 148 -3.90 7.73 -5.95
C ASN A 148 -2.56 7.10 -5.56
N TYR A 149 -1.49 7.42 -6.30
CA TYR A 149 -0.17 6.88 -6.02
C TYR A 149 0.40 7.30 -4.64
N LEU A 150 -0.11 8.39 -4.05
CA LEU A 150 0.28 8.83 -2.71
C LEU A 150 -0.61 8.21 -1.64
N ALA A 151 -1.93 8.20 -1.87
CA ALA A 151 -2.92 7.75 -0.89
C ALA A 151 -3.06 6.22 -0.80
N HIS A 152 -3.14 5.54 -1.94
CA HIS A 152 -3.60 4.17 -2.05
C HIS A 152 -2.47 3.13 -1.93
N ASP A 153 -2.84 1.85 -1.88
CA ASP A 153 -1.92 0.72 -1.81
C ASP A 153 -1.16 0.54 -3.13
N GLY A 154 0.13 0.23 -3.00
CA GLY A 154 1.02 -0.04 -4.12
C GLY A 154 2.33 0.74 -4.05
N TYR A 155 2.38 1.78 -3.22
CA TYR A 155 3.55 2.64 -3.08
C TYR A 155 3.62 3.25 -1.66
N PRO A 156 4.70 3.04 -0.87
CA PRO A 156 5.87 2.21 -1.18
C PRO A 156 5.51 0.74 -1.39
N ASP A 157 6.17 0.10 -2.35
CA ASP A 157 6.04 -1.32 -2.62
C ASP A 157 6.91 -2.12 -1.65
N ALA A 158 6.26 -2.88 -0.77
CA ALA A 158 6.90 -3.91 0.03
C ALA A 158 6.47 -5.29 -0.50
N SER A 159 7.46 -6.14 -0.75
CA SER A 159 7.24 -7.48 -1.28
C SER A 159 7.51 -8.54 -0.21
N SER A 160 6.78 -9.64 -0.31
CA SER A 160 7.06 -10.87 0.43
C SER A 160 8.30 -11.63 -0.07
N PHE A 161 8.82 -11.27 -1.25
CA PHE A 161 10.03 -11.89 -1.83
C PHE A 161 11.27 -11.07 -1.51
N TRP A 162 12.41 -11.74 -1.31
CA TRP A 162 13.69 -11.08 -1.08
C TRP A 162 14.25 -10.40 -2.34
N TYR A 163 13.95 -10.95 -3.52
CA TYR A 163 14.37 -10.41 -4.80
C TYR A 163 13.16 -10.21 -5.70
N LYS A 164 13.24 -9.21 -6.56
CA LYS A 164 12.29 -8.99 -7.65
C LYS A 164 13.03 -8.71 -8.95
N ASN A 165 12.40 -9.01 -10.07
CA ASN A 165 12.95 -8.62 -11.37
C ASN A 165 12.66 -7.14 -11.64
N SER A 166 13.72 -6.37 -11.88
CA SER A 166 13.67 -4.97 -12.32
C SER A 166 14.54 -4.83 -13.56
N GLY A 167 13.93 -4.52 -14.71
CA GLY A 167 14.65 -4.44 -15.99
C GLY A 167 15.33 -5.75 -16.41
N GLY A 168 14.74 -6.90 -16.05
CA GLY A 168 15.30 -8.23 -16.34
C GLY A 168 16.37 -8.70 -15.35
N HIS A 169 16.70 -7.90 -14.33
CA HIS A 169 17.70 -8.26 -13.33
C HIS A 169 17.08 -8.46 -11.94
N PRO A 170 17.51 -9.47 -11.17
CA PRO A 170 17.10 -9.64 -9.79
C PRO A 170 17.70 -8.51 -8.94
N VAL A 171 16.84 -7.74 -8.28
CA VAL A 171 17.23 -6.70 -7.32
C VAL A 171 16.60 -7.01 -5.96
N PRO A 172 17.28 -6.72 -4.83
CA PRO A 172 16.69 -6.90 -3.51
C PRO A 172 15.39 -6.10 -3.39
N ALA A 173 14.32 -6.73 -2.91
CA ALA A 173 13.05 -6.05 -2.68
C ALA A 173 13.17 -4.97 -1.60
N THR A 174 13.99 -5.23 -0.57
CA THR A 174 14.32 -4.27 0.50
C THR A 174 14.83 -2.94 -0.06
N ARG A 175 15.71 -3.00 -1.06
CA ARG A 175 16.20 -1.82 -1.78
C ARG A 175 15.06 -0.98 -2.32
N THR A 176 14.08 -1.61 -2.97
CA THR A 176 12.92 -0.89 -3.51
C THR A 176 12.07 -0.32 -2.40
N THR A 177 11.75 -1.11 -1.38
CA THR A 177 10.92 -0.64 -0.27
C THR A 177 11.51 0.62 0.34
N ILE A 178 12.82 0.62 0.64
CA ILE A 178 13.50 1.74 1.27
C ILE A 178 13.56 2.95 0.32
N GLN A 179 13.89 2.75 -0.95
CA GLN A 179 13.92 3.82 -1.95
C GLN A 179 12.54 4.46 -2.12
N GLN A 180 11.50 3.67 -2.33
CA GLN A 180 10.14 4.17 -2.52
C GLN A 180 9.57 4.80 -1.26
N THR A 181 10.01 4.37 -0.07
CA THR A 181 9.67 5.04 1.20
C THR A 181 10.30 6.42 1.29
N ALA A 182 11.56 6.57 0.91
CA ALA A 182 12.22 7.88 0.85
C ALA A 182 11.52 8.81 -0.16
N GLU A 183 11.26 8.33 -1.37
CA GLU A 183 10.51 9.08 -2.37
C GLU A 183 9.09 9.46 -1.88
N TRP A 184 8.35 8.53 -1.26
CA TRP A 184 7.03 8.81 -0.68
C TRP A 184 7.08 9.86 0.43
N LEU A 185 8.11 9.87 1.27
CA LEU A 185 8.30 10.88 2.32
C LEU A 185 8.56 12.27 1.71
N ILE A 186 9.29 12.37 0.60
CA ILE A 186 9.45 13.64 -0.13
C ILE A 186 8.14 14.08 -0.78
N MET A 187 7.36 13.15 -1.33
CA MET A 187 6.05 13.44 -1.91
C MET A 187 5.06 13.88 -0.84
N SER A 188 5.03 13.23 0.32
CA SER A 188 4.14 13.59 1.43
C SER A 188 4.50 14.96 2.00
N ASP A 189 5.79 15.30 2.11
CA ASP A 189 6.25 16.64 2.45
C ASP A 189 5.72 17.69 1.48
N TRP A 190 5.74 17.39 0.18
CA TRP A 190 5.23 18.30 -0.82
C TRP A 190 3.71 18.47 -0.70
N TYR A 191 2.95 17.38 -0.74
CA TYR A 191 1.48 17.44 -0.75
C TYR A 191 0.89 17.97 0.56
N PHE A 192 1.53 17.69 1.70
CA PHE A 192 1.05 18.11 3.03
C PHE A 192 1.84 19.30 3.59
N ARG A 193 2.60 20.05 2.77
CA ARG A 193 3.41 21.19 3.22
C ARG A 193 2.60 22.25 3.98
N ASN A 194 1.36 22.48 3.55
CA ASN A 194 0.45 23.48 4.10
C ASN A 194 -0.50 22.91 5.18
N LEU A 195 -0.41 21.62 5.48
CA LEU A 195 -1.25 20.98 6.49
C LEU A 195 -0.96 21.59 7.86
N GLN A 196 -2.00 22.14 8.48
CA GLN A 196 -1.91 22.71 9.81
C GLN A 196 -1.94 21.61 10.86
N PRO A 197 -1.08 21.66 11.91
CA PRO A 197 -1.14 20.71 13.01
C PRO A 197 -2.46 20.84 13.78
N ALA A 198 -3.35 19.85 13.67
CA ALA A 198 -4.64 19.85 14.37
C ALA A 198 -4.50 19.61 15.89
N ASP A 199 -3.51 18.80 16.30
CA ASP A 199 -3.23 18.48 17.71
C ASP A 199 -1.74 18.62 18.06
N GLY A 200 -1.09 19.64 17.49
CA GLY A 200 0.33 19.94 17.70
C GLY A 200 1.29 19.14 16.81
N LEU A 201 0.80 18.19 16.00
CA LEU A 201 1.58 17.48 14.98
C LEU A 201 0.86 17.49 13.63
N LYS A 202 1.64 17.42 12.54
CA LYS A 202 1.10 17.17 11.20
C LYS A 202 0.67 15.71 11.10
N ASN A 203 -0.63 15.46 10.97
CA ASN A 203 -1.20 14.12 10.87
C ASN A 203 -1.22 13.65 9.41
N ILE A 204 -0.27 12.80 9.01
CA ILE A 204 -0.11 12.31 7.64
C ILE A 204 -0.74 10.92 7.52
N VAL A 205 -1.79 10.83 6.71
CA VAL A 205 -2.54 9.57 6.51
C VAL A 205 -1.98 8.80 5.31
N LYS A 206 -1.87 7.48 5.45
CA LYS A 206 -1.46 6.58 4.37
C LYS A 206 -2.14 5.21 4.48
N LYS A 207 -2.71 4.73 3.37
CA LYS A 207 -3.07 3.32 3.20
C LYS A 207 -1.85 2.47 2.88
N GLY A 208 -1.67 1.36 3.58
CA GLY A 208 -0.44 0.58 3.59
C GLY A 208 -0.66 -0.93 3.59
N THR A 209 -1.51 -1.48 2.72
CA THR A 209 -1.78 -2.95 2.69
C THR A 209 -0.52 -3.82 2.67
N LYS A 210 0.52 -3.42 1.93
CA LYS A 210 1.77 -4.18 1.79
C LYS A 210 2.76 -3.99 2.94
N MET A 211 2.54 -3.05 3.85
CA MET A 211 3.48 -2.75 4.94
C MET A 211 3.68 -3.94 5.89
N VAL A 212 2.72 -4.87 5.93
CA VAL A 212 2.83 -6.13 6.69
C VAL A 212 4.03 -6.98 6.32
N TYR A 213 4.57 -6.83 5.10
CA TYR A 213 5.72 -7.64 4.65
C TYR A 213 7.07 -7.11 5.16
N MET A 214 7.14 -5.86 5.62
CA MET A 214 8.35 -5.27 6.23
C MET A 214 7.98 -4.42 7.45
N PRO A 215 7.29 -4.99 8.45
CA PRO A 215 6.60 -4.22 9.48
C PRO A 215 7.56 -3.43 10.37
N ASP A 216 8.69 -4.02 10.77
CA ASP A 216 9.68 -3.36 11.64
C ASP A 216 10.31 -2.16 10.93
N PHE A 217 10.66 -2.31 9.65
CA PHE A 217 11.17 -1.21 8.85
C PHE A 217 10.21 -0.01 8.85
N PHE A 218 8.92 -0.23 8.59
CA PHE A 218 7.94 0.86 8.57
C PHE A 218 7.68 1.43 9.97
N ARG A 219 7.63 0.60 11.02
CA ARG A 219 7.49 1.06 12.41
C ARG A 219 8.63 1.95 12.86
N GLU A 220 9.86 1.52 12.61
CA GLU A 220 11.06 2.27 12.97
C GLU A 220 11.18 3.55 12.13
N THR A 221 10.87 3.46 10.83
CA THR A 221 10.93 4.61 9.92
C THR A 221 9.90 5.67 10.29
N PHE A 222 8.63 5.33 10.50
CA PHE A 222 7.59 6.33 10.82
C PHE A 222 7.59 6.75 12.29
N GLY A 223 8.21 5.96 13.15
CA GLY A 223 8.55 6.34 14.51
C GLY A 223 7.45 6.07 15.54
N PRO A 224 7.75 6.36 16.82
CA PRO A 224 6.97 5.90 17.96
C PRO A 224 5.61 6.58 18.11
N LYS A 225 5.36 7.67 17.37
CA LYS A 225 4.08 8.38 17.41
C LYS A 225 3.04 7.82 16.45
N THR A 226 3.45 6.96 15.52
CA THR A 226 2.58 6.39 14.48
C THR A 226 1.39 5.65 15.07
N GLU A 227 0.23 5.87 14.49
CA GLU A 227 -1.02 5.17 14.80
C GLU A 227 -1.33 4.17 13.68
N TRP A 228 -1.62 2.93 14.04
CA TRP A 228 -1.84 1.83 13.10
C TRP A 228 -3.30 1.36 13.16
N ILE A 229 -4.08 1.70 12.14
CA ILE A 229 -5.48 1.34 12.04
C ILE A 229 -5.58 0.09 11.18
N ILE A 230 -6.05 -1.00 11.76
CA ILE A 230 -6.07 -2.31 11.14
C ILE A 230 -7.50 -2.77 10.94
N ALA A 231 -7.90 -2.92 9.67
CA ALA A 231 -9.24 -3.33 9.30
C ALA A 231 -9.29 -4.81 8.91
N VAL A 232 -10.26 -5.52 9.47
CA VAL A 232 -10.45 -6.96 9.28
C VAL A 232 -11.86 -7.22 8.74
N ARG A 233 -11.97 -8.09 7.73
CA ARG A 233 -13.23 -8.45 7.07
C ARG A 233 -13.29 -9.95 6.86
N HIS A 234 -14.52 -10.49 6.90
CA HIS A 234 -14.80 -11.89 6.57
C HIS A 234 -14.22 -12.28 5.20
N PRO A 235 -13.45 -13.39 5.08
CA PRO A 235 -12.76 -13.76 3.85
C PRO A 235 -13.70 -14.00 2.66
N ALA A 236 -14.85 -14.65 2.86
CA ALA A 236 -15.83 -14.86 1.80
C ALA A 236 -16.37 -13.55 1.18
N ALA A 237 -16.75 -12.58 2.02
CA ALA A 237 -17.22 -11.27 1.56
C ALA A 237 -16.13 -10.46 0.83
N ALA A 238 -14.90 -10.50 1.36
CA ALA A 238 -13.74 -9.90 0.70
C ALA A 238 -13.41 -10.57 -0.65
N CYS A 239 -13.54 -11.89 -0.74
CA CYS A 239 -13.35 -12.66 -1.97
C CYS A 239 -14.40 -12.29 -3.03
N VAL A 240 -15.68 -12.21 -2.64
CA VAL A 240 -16.76 -11.76 -3.52
C VAL A 240 -16.48 -10.39 -4.10
N SER A 241 -16.10 -9.43 -3.24
CA SER A 241 -15.71 -8.09 -3.70
C SER A 241 -14.52 -8.12 -4.67
N THR A 242 -13.58 -9.05 -4.47
CA THR A 242 -12.39 -9.21 -5.31
C THR A 242 -12.73 -9.71 -6.70
N TYR A 243 -13.50 -10.81 -6.83
CA TYR A 243 -13.82 -11.32 -8.16
C TYR A 243 -14.74 -10.35 -8.93
N GLU A 244 -15.70 -9.68 -8.26
CA GLU A 244 -16.59 -8.71 -8.91
C GLU A 244 -15.77 -7.56 -9.52
N LYS A 245 -14.79 -7.04 -8.77
CA LYS A 245 -13.89 -6.00 -9.27
C LYS A 245 -12.92 -6.51 -10.34
N SER A 246 -12.60 -7.80 -10.34
CA SER A 246 -11.72 -8.44 -11.34
C SER A 246 -12.45 -8.89 -12.61
N GLY A 247 -13.74 -8.57 -12.76
CA GLY A 247 -14.54 -8.87 -13.95
C GLY A 247 -15.51 -10.05 -13.81
N GLY A 248 -15.74 -10.55 -12.60
CA GLY A 248 -16.63 -11.67 -12.32
C GLY A 248 -15.89 -12.93 -11.87
N LEU A 249 -16.64 -13.89 -11.32
CA LEU A 249 -16.14 -15.25 -11.07
C LEU A 249 -15.88 -15.93 -12.42
N PRO A 250 -14.71 -16.56 -12.65
CA PRO A 250 -14.47 -17.31 -13.87
C PRO A 250 -15.52 -18.42 -14.09
N ASP A 251 -15.87 -18.72 -15.34
CA ASP A 251 -16.91 -19.70 -15.69
C ASP A 251 -16.58 -21.13 -15.19
N ASN A 252 -15.30 -21.44 -15.04
CA ASN A 252 -14.84 -22.72 -14.49
C ASN A 252 -14.69 -22.71 -12.96
N GLU A 253 -15.05 -21.60 -12.30
CA GLU A 253 -14.99 -21.35 -10.85
C GLU A 253 -13.61 -21.52 -10.21
N CYS A 254 -12.57 -21.74 -11.02
CA CYS A 254 -11.20 -21.85 -10.57
C CYS A 254 -10.51 -20.48 -10.52
N PHE A 255 -9.44 -20.39 -9.74
CA PHE A 255 -8.58 -19.22 -9.77
C PHE A 255 -7.92 -19.08 -11.16
N PRO A 256 -7.78 -17.87 -11.73
CA PRO A 256 -7.15 -17.73 -13.04
C PRO A 256 -5.62 -17.93 -12.95
N GLU A 257 -5.06 -18.78 -13.81
CA GLU A 257 -3.59 -18.98 -13.92
C GLU A 257 -2.86 -17.68 -14.24
N LYS A 258 -3.51 -16.78 -14.99
CA LYS A 258 -3.02 -15.42 -15.26
C LYS A 258 -3.90 -14.43 -14.49
N PRO A 259 -3.39 -13.80 -13.41
CA PRO A 259 -4.14 -12.83 -12.64
C PRO A 259 -4.68 -11.68 -13.51
N ARG A 260 -5.96 -11.36 -13.33
CA ARG A 260 -6.72 -10.33 -14.05
C ARG A 260 -6.69 -8.98 -13.32
N SER A 261 -6.36 -9.00 -12.03
CA SER A 261 -6.21 -7.81 -11.19
C SER A 261 -4.96 -7.86 -10.33
N VAL A 262 -4.60 -6.72 -9.74
CA VAL A 262 -3.48 -6.61 -8.80
C VAL A 262 -3.72 -7.45 -7.54
N ILE A 263 -4.97 -7.54 -7.07
CA ILE A 263 -5.32 -8.35 -5.90
C ILE A 263 -5.16 -9.83 -6.22
N GLU A 264 -5.66 -10.29 -7.37
CA GLU A 264 -5.45 -11.68 -7.81
C GLU A 264 -3.96 -12.00 -7.97
N ARG A 265 -3.14 -11.04 -8.38
CA ARG A 265 -1.68 -11.21 -8.42
C ARG A 265 -1.12 -11.46 -7.02
N TRP A 266 -1.58 -10.74 -6.01
CA TRP A 266 -1.11 -10.95 -4.63
C TRP A 266 -1.55 -12.31 -4.07
N VAL A 267 -2.73 -12.79 -4.45
CA VAL A 267 -3.17 -14.15 -4.12
C VAL A 267 -2.24 -15.18 -4.76
N MET A 268 -1.96 -15.04 -6.05
CA MET A 268 -1.01 -15.90 -6.78
C MET A 268 0.40 -15.86 -6.15
N ASP A 269 0.92 -14.67 -5.87
CA ASP A 269 2.24 -14.47 -5.27
C ASP A 269 2.36 -15.17 -3.89
N SER A 270 1.29 -15.20 -3.09
CA SER A 270 1.26 -15.90 -1.81
C SER A 270 1.45 -17.41 -1.97
N TRP A 271 0.79 -18.02 -2.96
CA TRP A 271 0.93 -19.45 -3.26
C TRP A 271 2.29 -19.79 -3.87
N VAL A 272 2.78 -18.94 -4.77
CA VAL A 272 4.11 -19.11 -5.38
C VAL A 272 5.21 -19.09 -4.33
N ARG A 273 5.11 -18.20 -3.34
CA ARG A 273 6.02 -18.16 -2.20
C ARG A 273 6.01 -19.47 -1.39
N ASP A 274 4.85 -20.11 -1.30
CA ASP A 274 4.68 -21.38 -0.59
C ASP A 274 5.04 -22.59 -1.47
N GLY A 275 5.61 -22.37 -2.66
CA GLY A 275 6.18 -23.40 -3.52
C GLY A 275 5.26 -23.92 -4.62
N PHE A 276 4.10 -23.30 -4.84
CA PHE A 276 3.15 -23.72 -5.88
C PHE A 276 3.44 -23.04 -7.21
N LEU A 277 3.29 -23.78 -8.31
CA LEU A 277 3.35 -23.23 -9.66
C LEU A 277 2.03 -22.51 -10.00
N PRO A 278 2.07 -21.44 -10.81
CA PRO A 278 0.85 -20.76 -11.25
C PRO A 278 -0.21 -21.68 -11.89
N SER A 279 0.24 -22.68 -12.64
CA SER A 279 -0.63 -23.68 -13.27
C SER A 279 -1.30 -24.65 -12.28
N GLN A 280 -0.74 -24.81 -11.07
CA GLN A 280 -1.37 -25.57 -9.99
C GLN A 280 -2.43 -24.72 -9.29
N VAL A 281 -2.11 -23.46 -9.00
CA VAL A 281 -3.06 -22.49 -8.42
C VAL A 281 -4.25 -22.29 -9.36
N GLY A 282 -4.00 -22.24 -10.68
CA GLY A 282 -5.02 -22.12 -11.72
C GLY A 282 -6.06 -23.26 -11.76
N LYS A 283 -5.80 -24.36 -11.04
CA LYS A 283 -6.71 -25.52 -10.93
C LYS A 283 -7.45 -25.57 -9.59
N MET A 284 -7.16 -24.65 -8.67
CA MET A 284 -7.83 -24.58 -7.37
C MET A 284 -9.17 -23.84 -7.50
N PRO A 285 -10.19 -24.20 -6.70
CA PRO A 285 -11.37 -23.38 -6.55
C PRO A 285 -10.99 -21.94 -6.18
N TYR A 286 -11.68 -20.96 -6.77
CA TYR A 286 -11.33 -19.55 -6.62
C TYR A 286 -11.25 -19.11 -5.15
N PHE A 287 -12.22 -19.53 -4.35
CA PHE A 287 -12.26 -19.17 -2.93
C PHE A 287 -11.17 -19.85 -2.12
N THR A 288 -10.88 -21.14 -2.34
CA THR A 288 -9.77 -21.83 -1.67
C THR A 288 -8.44 -21.13 -1.92
N ALA A 289 -8.18 -20.69 -3.16
CA ALA A 289 -6.98 -19.93 -3.49
C ALA A 289 -6.95 -18.58 -2.74
N TYR A 290 -8.07 -17.85 -2.69
CA TYR A 290 -8.18 -16.58 -1.96
C TYR A 290 -8.05 -16.74 -0.44
N LEU A 291 -8.69 -17.76 0.14
CA LEU A 291 -8.71 -18.02 1.57
C LEU A 291 -7.29 -18.26 2.10
N HIS A 292 -6.46 -18.98 1.35
CA HIS A 292 -5.04 -19.12 1.67
C HIS A 292 -4.33 -17.77 1.77
N TYR A 293 -4.54 -16.87 0.80
CA TYR A 293 -3.96 -15.53 0.86
C TYR A 293 -4.44 -14.76 2.11
N TRP A 294 -5.74 -14.81 2.41
CA TRP A 294 -6.30 -14.18 3.60
C TRP A 294 -5.63 -14.73 4.88
N VAL A 295 -5.50 -16.06 5.00
CA VAL A 295 -4.83 -16.70 6.15
C VAL A 295 -3.37 -16.25 6.24
N ARG A 296 -2.61 -16.30 5.13
CA ARG A 296 -1.21 -15.87 5.12
C ARG A 296 -1.05 -14.39 5.48
N TYR A 297 -1.94 -13.53 5.01
CA TYR A 297 -1.90 -12.10 5.32
C TYR A 297 -2.05 -11.87 6.82
N HIS A 298 -3.05 -12.48 7.46
CA HIS A 298 -3.30 -12.28 8.90
C HIS A 298 -2.26 -12.97 9.78
N GLN A 299 -1.68 -14.10 9.33
CA GLN A 299 -0.50 -14.71 9.97
C GLN A 299 0.68 -13.74 9.99
N ILE A 300 1.00 -13.11 8.85
CA ILE A 300 2.12 -12.16 8.74
C ILE A 300 1.85 -10.90 9.58
N LEU A 301 0.62 -10.38 9.52
CA LEU A 301 0.20 -9.22 10.30
C LEU A 301 0.37 -9.45 11.81
N MET A 302 0.01 -10.64 12.29
CA MET A 302 0.08 -11.01 13.70
C MET A 302 1.51 -11.38 14.15
N VAL A 303 2.16 -12.30 13.44
CA VAL A 303 3.49 -12.81 13.84
C VAL A 303 4.59 -11.78 13.60
N GLY A 304 4.43 -10.94 12.57
CA GLY A 304 5.35 -9.85 12.26
C GLY A 304 5.28 -8.70 13.26
N GLY A 305 6.13 -7.71 13.06
CA GLY A 305 6.20 -6.53 13.92
C GLY A 305 4.98 -5.61 13.88
N MET A 306 3.95 -5.84 13.05
CA MET A 306 2.89 -4.83 12.90
C MET A 306 2.00 -4.73 14.15
N LEU A 307 1.53 -5.88 14.65
CA LEU A 307 0.75 -5.99 15.88
C LEU A 307 1.62 -6.34 17.09
N ARG A 308 2.55 -7.29 16.92
CA ARG A 308 3.39 -7.79 18.00
C ARG A 308 4.25 -6.69 18.62
N GLY A 309 4.03 -6.43 19.91
CA GLY A 309 4.78 -5.42 20.66
C GLY A 309 4.56 -3.99 20.16
N ASN A 310 3.44 -3.74 19.46
CA ASN A 310 3.04 -2.41 19.02
C ASN A 310 1.82 -1.95 19.80
N PRO A 311 1.95 -1.08 20.82
CA PRO A 311 0.81 -0.66 21.63
C PRO A 311 -0.10 0.38 20.94
N ARG A 312 0.30 0.92 19.78
CA ARG A 312 -0.41 2.01 19.09
C ARG A 312 -1.17 1.55 17.86
N HIS A 313 -1.89 0.44 17.98
CA HIS A 313 -2.79 -0.02 16.95
C HIS A 313 -4.25 0.01 17.42
N VAL A 314 -5.16 0.10 16.46
CA VAL A 314 -6.60 -0.05 16.65
C VAL A 314 -7.06 -1.12 15.68
N LEU A 315 -7.72 -2.16 16.19
CA LEU A 315 -8.37 -3.19 15.38
C LEU A 315 -9.82 -2.79 15.12
N ILE A 316 -10.26 -2.89 13.87
CA ILE A 316 -11.59 -2.48 13.42
C ILE A 316 -12.19 -3.60 12.58
N GLY A 317 -13.35 -4.10 12.98
CA GLY A 317 -14.16 -5.03 12.19
C GLY A 317 -14.90 -4.34 11.05
N TYR A 318 -15.13 -5.06 9.95
CA TYR A 318 -15.83 -4.55 8.79
C TYR A 318 -17.35 -4.47 9.04
N HIS A 319 -17.77 -3.40 9.71
CA HIS A 319 -19.19 -3.12 9.98
C HIS A 319 -19.47 -1.61 9.90
N PRO A 320 -20.65 -1.16 9.42
CA PRO A 320 -20.97 0.27 9.30
C PRO A 320 -20.80 1.03 10.60
N ASP A 321 -21.40 0.54 11.69
CA ASP A 321 -21.38 1.26 12.98
C ASP A 321 -19.97 1.41 13.53
N VAL A 322 -19.12 0.39 13.34
CA VAL A 322 -17.74 0.39 13.82
C VAL A 322 -16.88 1.33 12.99
N MET A 323 -16.99 1.25 11.66
CA MET A 323 -16.21 2.07 10.72
C MET A 323 -16.60 3.55 10.82
N GLU A 324 -17.90 3.85 10.80
CA GLU A 324 -18.44 5.21 10.93
C GLU A 324 -18.19 5.78 12.33
N GLY A 325 -18.41 4.98 13.39
CA GLY A 325 -18.17 5.39 14.78
C GLY A 325 -16.70 5.69 15.06
N PHE A 326 -15.78 4.89 14.51
CA PHE A 326 -14.34 5.18 14.59
C PHE A 326 -13.99 6.50 13.90
N ILE A 327 -14.47 6.74 12.69
CA ILE A 327 -14.23 7.99 11.96
C ILE A 327 -14.82 9.19 12.70
N LEU A 328 -16.05 9.07 13.23
CA LEU A 328 -16.68 10.13 14.02
C LEU A 328 -15.82 10.51 15.23
N THR A 329 -15.20 9.53 15.89
CA THR A 329 -14.25 9.77 16.98
C THR A 329 -13.05 10.59 16.49
N GLN A 330 -12.49 10.29 15.32
CA GLN A 330 -11.35 11.05 14.77
C GLN A 330 -11.73 12.45 14.31
N ILE A 331 -12.91 12.62 13.69
CA ILE A 331 -13.47 13.94 13.36
C ILE A 331 -13.58 14.79 14.62
N ASN A 332 -14.14 14.24 15.70
CA ASN A 332 -14.27 14.92 16.99
C ASN A 332 -12.93 15.19 17.67
N ARG A 333 -11.92 14.34 17.46
CA ARG A 333 -10.56 14.51 17.97
C ARG A 333 -9.88 15.72 17.34
N TYR A 334 -9.93 15.83 16.01
CA TYR A 334 -9.16 16.85 15.28
C TYR A 334 -9.92 18.15 15.05
N LYS A 335 -11.26 18.12 14.95
CA LYS A 335 -12.14 19.30 14.84
C LYS A 335 -11.80 20.25 13.68
N VAL A 336 -11.29 19.71 12.58
CA VAL A 336 -10.93 20.46 11.37
C VAL A 336 -11.72 20.03 10.12
N ALA A 337 -12.49 18.95 10.21
CA ALA A 337 -13.31 18.48 9.10
C ALA A 337 -14.45 19.47 8.82
N GLU A 338 -14.66 19.85 7.55
CA GLU A 338 -15.76 20.76 7.16
C GLU A 338 -17.14 20.16 7.46
N ASN A 339 -17.30 18.85 7.24
CA ASN A 339 -18.49 18.10 7.62
C ASN A 339 -18.16 17.20 8.82
N HIS A 340 -18.90 17.41 9.91
CA HIS A 340 -18.71 16.73 11.19
C HIS A 340 -19.29 15.31 11.24
N MET A 341 -19.89 14.81 10.16
CA MET A 341 -20.39 13.46 10.06
C MET A 341 -19.57 12.63 9.06
N PRO A 342 -19.29 11.34 9.37
CA PRO A 342 -18.72 10.42 8.42
C PRO A 342 -19.65 10.24 7.21
N GLU A 343 -19.07 9.91 6.06
CA GLU A 343 -19.89 9.37 4.97
C GLU A 343 -20.45 7.99 5.32
N ARG A 344 -21.59 7.66 4.72
CA ARG A 344 -22.17 6.33 4.88
C ARG A 344 -21.24 5.25 4.36
N PHE A 345 -20.98 4.25 5.19
CA PHE A 345 -20.26 3.04 4.86
C PHE A 345 -21.19 2.00 4.26
N TYR A 346 -20.88 1.52 3.04
CA TYR A 346 -21.71 0.54 2.35
C TYR A 346 -21.18 -0.89 2.56
N VAL A 347 -22.08 -1.78 3.00
CA VAL A 347 -21.85 -3.21 3.17
C VAL A 347 -22.75 -4.03 2.26
N SER A 348 -22.41 -5.31 2.04
CA SER A 348 -23.13 -6.17 1.09
C SER A 348 -23.19 -7.60 1.59
N GLN A 349 -24.40 -8.17 1.67
CA GLN A 349 -24.63 -9.56 2.09
C GLN A 349 -24.50 -10.60 0.95
N LYS A 350 -24.07 -10.18 -0.25
CA LYS A 350 -23.91 -11.05 -1.44
C LYS A 350 -23.15 -12.36 -1.19
N ALA A 351 -22.22 -12.39 -0.22
CA ALA A 351 -21.49 -13.62 0.08
C ALA A 351 -22.38 -14.69 0.70
N ILE A 352 -23.26 -14.35 1.64
CA ILE A 352 -24.26 -15.28 2.19
C ILE A 352 -25.24 -15.70 1.09
N GLU A 353 -25.70 -14.74 0.28
CA GLU A 353 -26.72 -14.99 -0.75
C GLU A 353 -26.22 -15.90 -1.88
N ARG A 354 -24.95 -15.76 -2.29
CA ARG A 354 -24.41 -16.41 -3.48
C ARG A 354 -23.50 -17.59 -3.20
N HIS A 355 -22.78 -17.55 -2.07
CA HIS A 355 -21.71 -18.48 -1.73
C HIS A 355 -21.76 -18.91 -0.25
N PRO A 356 -22.90 -19.48 0.23
CA PRO A 356 -23.01 -19.94 1.61
C PRO A 356 -22.00 -21.06 1.94
N ASP A 357 -21.59 -21.83 0.94
CA ASP A 357 -20.53 -22.83 1.02
C ASP A 357 -19.16 -22.19 1.33
N TRP A 358 -18.81 -21.04 0.74
CA TRP A 358 -17.57 -20.33 1.06
C TRP A 358 -17.58 -19.77 2.48
N VAL A 359 -18.74 -19.32 2.97
CA VAL A 359 -18.90 -18.90 4.37
C VAL A 359 -18.65 -20.08 5.30
N GLN A 360 -19.16 -21.26 4.97
CA GLN A 360 -18.93 -22.47 5.75
C GLN A 360 -17.46 -22.93 5.70
N GLU A 361 -16.82 -22.90 4.52
CA GLU A 361 -15.39 -23.24 4.35
C GLU A 361 -14.49 -22.29 5.16
N ALA A 362 -14.84 -21.00 5.25
CA ALA A 362 -14.08 -20.00 5.99
C ALA A 362 -14.02 -20.25 7.50
N ARG A 363 -15.01 -20.95 8.08
CA ARG A 363 -15.18 -21.05 9.55
C ARG A 363 -13.92 -21.56 10.26
N SER A 364 -13.38 -22.68 9.80
CA SER A 364 -12.18 -23.28 10.43
C SER A 364 -10.95 -22.38 10.27
N ALA A 365 -10.84 -21.65 9.15
CA ALA A 365 -9.76 -20.71 8.94
C ALA A 365 -9.86 -19.49 9.88
N ILE A 366 -11.07 -19.01 10.17
CA ILE A 366 -11.32 -17.94 11.15
C ILE A 366 -11.00 -18.44 12.55
N GLU A 367 -11.54 -19.58 12.99
CA GLU A 367 -11.29 -20.18 14.32
C GLU A 367 -9.78 -20.40 14.59
N ASN A 368 -9.06 -20.90 13.59
CA ASN A 368 -7.60 -21.07 13.66
C ASN A 368 -6.89 -19.71 13.77
N MET A 369 -7.38 -18.68 13.08
CA MET A 369 -6.82 -17.34 13.14
C MET A 369 -7.09 -16.66 14.48
N GLU A 370 -8.29 -16.85 15.06
CA GLU A 370 -8.62 -16.38 16.41
C GLU A 370 -7.67 -16.99 17.44
N THR A 371 -7.48 -18.30 17.38
CA THR A 371 -6.53 -19.02 18.24
C THR A 371 -5.11 -18.46 18.09
N LEU A 372 -4.67 -18.22 16.86
CA LEU A 372 -3.36 -17.63 16.60
C LEU A 372 -3.26 -16.22 17.20
N TRP A 373 -4.23 -15.34 16.97
CA TRP A 373 -4.19 -13.97 17.49
C TRP A 373 -4.19 -13.95 19.02
N GLN A 374 -5.02 -14.79 19.64
CA GLN A 374 -5.10 -14.92 21.09
C GLN A 374 -3.77 -15.37 21.70
N SER A 375 -3.03 -16.25 21.02
CA SER A 375 -1.69 -16.68 21.46
C SER A 375 -0.66 -15.54 21.52
N PHE A 376 -0.92 -14.43 20.82
CA PHE A 376 -0.12 -13.19 20.87
C PHE A 376 -0.77 -12.06 21.68
N GLY A 377 -1.88 -12.32 22.38
CA GLY A 377 -2.57 -11.35 23.24
C GLY A 377 -3.52 -10.40 22.51
N HIS A 378 -3.94 -10.73 21.29
CA HIS A 378 -4.92 -9.96 20.52
C HIS A 378 -6.15 -10.81 20.19
N ASN A 379 -7.31 -10.19 20.03
CA ASN A 379 -8.51 -10.86 19.52
C ASN A 379 -8.79 -10.37 18.10
N LEU A 380 -9.31 -11.24 17.24
CA LEU A 380 -9.97 -10.75 16.03
C LEU A 380 -11.21 -9.92 16.45
N PRO A 381 -11.58 -8.89 15.67
CA PRO A 381 -12.83 -8.18 15.90
C PRO A 381 -14.03 -9.13 15.79
N GLU A 382 -15.05 -9.00 16.64
CA GLU A 382 -16.23 -9.87 16.66
C GLU A 382 -16.98 -9.83 15.31
N GLU A 383 -16.94 -8.68 14.62
CA GLU A 383 -17.57 -8.47 13.33
C GLU A 383 -16.93 -9.30 12.21
N ILE A 384 -15.82 -10.03 12.46
CA ILE A 384 -15.30 -11.02 11.51
C ILE A 384 -16.33 -12.10 11.19
N HIS A 385 -17.23 -12.41 12.14
CA HIS A 385 -18.30 -13.38 11.99
C HIS A 385 -19.51 -12.83 11.23
N GLU A 386 -19.55 -11.52 11.03
CA GLU A 386 -20.55 -10.86 10.21
C GLU A 386 -20.08 -10.87 8.74
N VAL A 387 -20.87 -11.48 7.87
CA VAL A 387 -20.49 -11.69 6.47
C VAL A 387 -20.90 -10.48 5.62
N PHE A 388 -20.30 -9.32 5.92
CA PHE A 388 -20.55 -8.02 5.28
C PHE A 388 -19.51 -7.58 4.26
#